data_AF-D4YZE4-F1
#
_entry.id   AF-D4YZE4-F1
#
_cell.length_a   1.000
_cell.length_b   1.000
_cell.length_c   1.000
_cell.angle_alpha   90.00
_cell.angle_beta   90.00
_cell.angle_gamma   90.00
#
_symmetry.space_group_name_H-M   'P 1'
#
loop_
_entity.id
_entity.type
_entity.pdbx_description
1 polymer ?
#
loop_
_entity_poly.entity_id
_entity_poly.type
_entity_poly.pdbx_seq_one_letter_code
_entity_poly.pdbx_strand_id
1 'polypeptide(L)'
;MVNTLPDAQGSGPVRNDVYTLTKQVGFNVEDDIKQACKDEQARVLERAIALPLPDAVFTIFHYNERERRSHFDPIPFTVLYVDHDPEAVADWQRRVSKLWSGAYDVGDAWHRHDGTYEKIRADYETANPGFNAHTYERAEYYGLFLSR
;
A
#
# COMPACT_ATOMS: atom_id res chain seq x y z
N MET A 1 49.97 9.79 -58.18
CA MET A 1 49.02 10.65 -57.45
C MET A 1 47.69 9.91 -57.36
N VAL A 2 46.98 10.08 -56.23
CA VAL A 2 45.93 9.20 -55.67
C VAL A 2 44.54 9.49 -56.26
N ASN A 3 43.57 8.58 -56.00
CA ASN A 3 42.08 8.71 -55.95
C ASN A 3 41.28 8.36 -57.23
N THR A 4 40.13 7.64 -57.23
CA THR A 4 39.31 6.90 -56.24
C THR A 4 38.30 6.00 -57.00
N LEU A 5 37.78 4.94 -56.36
CA LEU A 5 36.70 4.02 -56.82
C LEU A 5 35.28 4.53 -56.41
N PRO A 6 34.16 3.88 -56.82
CA PRO A 6 32.93 4.53 -57.30
C PRO A 6 31.69 4.40 -56.38
N ASP A 7 30.62 5.13 -56.71
CA ASP A 7 29.32 5.07 -56.02
C ASP A 7 28.25 4.18 -56.71
N ALA A 8 27.76 3.25 -55.88
CA ALA A 8 26.38 2.82 -55.60
C ALA A 8 25.40 2.38 -56.72
N GLN A 9 25.03 1.09 -56.64
CA GLN A 9 23.83 0.49 -57.24
C GLN A 9 22.72 0.27 -56.19
N GLY A 10 21.46 0.42 -56.62
CA GLY A 10 20.46 -0.65 -56.55
C GLY A 10 19.64 -0.85 -55.25
N SER A 11 18.32 -0.68 -55.38
CA SER A 11 17.30 -0.76 -54.33
C SER A 11 16.72 -2.18 -54.07
N GLY A 12 16.49 -2.52 -52.79
CA GLY A 12 15.49 -3.50 -52.27
C GLY A 12 16.02 -4.87 -51.80
N PRO A 13 15.39 -5.59 -50.83
CA PRO A 13 14.14 -5.30 -50.10
C PRO A 13 14.30 -5.12 -48.57
N VAL A 14 13.45 -4.22 -48.05
CA VAL A 14 12.64 -4.30 -46.81
C VAL A 14 13.24 -5.01 -45.57
N ARG A 15 13.86 -4.21 -44.70
CA ARG A 15 14.06 -4.54 -43.27
C ARG A 15 12.72 -4.42 -42.50
N ASN A 16 11.83 -5.40 -42.58
CA ASN A 16 10.61 -5.45 -41.74
C ASN A 16 10.58 -6.59 -40.70
N ASP A 17 11.64 -7.39 -40.56
CA ASP A 17 11.54 -8.60 -39.73
C ASP A 17 11.95 -8.39 -38.25
N VAL A 18 12.44 -7.21 -37.86
CA VAL A 18 12.88 -6.96 -36.47
C VAL A 18 11.79 -6.31 -35.62
N TYR A 19 10.82 -5.61 -36.21
CA TYR A 19 9.71 -4.99 -35.47
C TYR A 19 8.53 -5.93 -35.21
N THR A 20 8.56 -7.14 -35.76
CA THR A 20 7.44 -8.09 -35.69
C THR A 20 7.70 -9.25 -34.72
N LEU A 21 8.90 -9.35 -34.12
CA LEU A 21 9.23 -10.41 -33.17
C LEU A 21 9.02 -10.06 -31.69
N THR A 22 8.93 -8.77 -31.33
CA THR A 22 8.59 -8.36 -29.95
C THR A 22 7.10 -8.37 -29.66
N LYS A 23 6.24 -8.64 -30.65
CA LYS A 23 4.78 -8.83 -30.45
C LYS A 23 4.35 -10.28 -30.18
N GLN A 24 5.27 -11.25 -30.28
CA GLN A 24 4.94 -12.69 -30.15
C GLN A 24 5.34 -13.34 -28.83
N VAL A 25 5.91 -12.57 -27.90
CA VAL A 25 6.03 -12.98 -26.49
C VAL A 25 5.32 -11.91 -25.69
N GLY A 26 4.00 -12.05 -25.57
CA GLY A 26 3.12 -11.07 -24.91
C GLY A 26 3.35 -10.99 -23.41
N PHE A 27 4.45 -10.36 -22.99
CA PHE A 27 4.56 -9.77 -21.66
C PHE A 27 3.88 -8.41 -21.71
N ASN A 28 2.57 -8.39 -21.50
CA ASN A 28 1.84 -7.16 -21.29
C ASN A 28 2.08 -6.72 -19.85
N VAL A 29 3.26 -6.15 -19.60
CA VAL A 29 3.73 -5.70 -18.28
C VAL A 29 2.68 -4.82 -17.58
N GLU A 30 1.93 -4.02 -18.35
CA GLU A 30 0.84 -3.20 -17.82
C GLU A 30 -0.33 -4.03 -17.27
N ASP A 31 -0.71 -5.11 -17.95
CA ASP A 31 -1.77 -6.01 -17.49
C ASP A 31 -1.31 -6.82 -16.30
N ASP A 32 -0.04 -7.25 -16.28
CA ASP A 32 0.57 -7.96 -15.15
C ASP A 32 0.62 -7.09 -13.89
N ILE A 33 0.98 -5.80 -14.02
CA ILE A 33 0.98 -4.84 -12.90
C ILE A 33 -0.45 -4.61 -12.40
N LYS A 34 -1.43 -4.43 -13.30
CA LYS A 34 -2.84 -4.26 -12.93
C LYS A 34 -3.37 -5.51 -12.22
N GLN A 35 -3.00 -6.70 -12.67
CA GLN A 35 -3.41 -7.94 -12.04
C GLN A 35 -2.77 -8.09 -10.65
N ALA A 36 -1.48 -7.83 -10.51
CA ALA A 36 -0.80 -7.84 -9.22
C ALA A 36 -1.42 -6.85 -8.23
N CYS A 37 -1.82 -5.66 -8.69
CA CYS A 37 -2.55 -4.68 -7.88
C CYS A 37 -3.87 -5.25 -7.36
N LYS A 38 -4.69 -5.85 -8.25
CA LYS A 38 -5.96 -6.47 -7.88
C LYS A 38 -5.78 -7.61 -6.90
N ASP A 39 -4.80 -8.49 -7.12
CA ASP A 39 -4.54 -9.64 -6.26
C ASP A 39 -4.10 -9.20 -4.86
N GLU A 40 -3.27 -8.17 -4.76
CA GLU A 40 -2.82 -7.61 -3.48
C GLU A 40 -4.00 -6.96 -2.73
N GLN A 41 -4.77 -6.11 -3.41
CA GLN A 41 -5.95 -5.47 -2.81
C GLN A 41 -7.01 -6.50 -2.38
N ALA A 42 -7.23 -7.55 -3.18
CA ALA A 42 -8.16 -8.63 -2.84
C ALA A 42 -7.76 -9.33 -1.53
N ARG A 43 -6.47 -9.64 -1.32
CA ARG A 43 -5.99 -10.22 -0.05
C ARG A 43 -6.21 -9.31 1.14
N VAL A 44 -6.01 -8.00 0.96
CA VAL A 44 -6.25 -7.01 2.02
C VAL A 44 -7.75 -6.94 2.34
N LEU A 45 -8.60 -6.96 1.31
CA LEU A 45 -10.06 -6.96 1.46
C LEU A 45 -10.57 -8.22 2.14
N GLU A 46 -10.13 -9.40 1.71
CA GLU A 46 -10.47 -10.69 2.33
C GLU A 46 -10.13 -10.70 3.83
N ARG A 47 -8.96 -10.15 4.19
CA ARG A 47 -8.58 -9.96 5.59
C ARG A 47 -9.49 -8.97 6.31
N ALA A 48 -9.80 -7.83 5.69
CA ALA A 48 -10.59 -6.77 6.31
C ALA A 48 -12.03 -7.21 6.59
N ILE A 49 -12.70 -7.87 5.64
CA ILE A 49 -14.11 -8.30 5.81
C ILE A 49 -14.29 -9.40 6.86
N ALA A 50 -13.22 -10.13 7.19
CA ALA A 50 -13.23 -11.14 8.24
C ALA A 50 -13.10 -10.55 9.66
N LEU A 51 -12.91 -9.23 9.77
CA LEU A 51 -12.68 -8.53 11.04
C LEU A 51 -13.90 -7.72 11.45
N PRO A 52 -14.08 -7.46 12.77
CA PRO A 52 -15.01 -6.44 13.24
C PRO A 52 -14.71 -5.08 12.59
N LEU A 53 -15.75 -4.25 12.41
CA LEU A 53 -15.66 -2.96 11.71
C LEU A 53 -14.46 -2.08 12.12
N PRO A 54 -14.13 -1.88 13.41
CA PRO A 54 -12.97 -1.06 13.80
C PRO A 54 -11.66 -1.54 13.16
N ASP A 55 -11.42 -2.84 13.23
CA ASP A 55 -10.20 -3.49 12.75
C ASP A 55 -10.21 -3.66 11.22
N ALA A 56 -11.38 -3.81 10.61
CA ALA A 56 -11.56 -3.78 9.16
C ALA A 56 -11.16 -2.41 8.58
N VAL A 57 -11.63 -1.33 9.20
CA VAL A 57 -11.26 0.05 8.84
C VAL A 57 -9.77 0.28 9.05
N PHE A 58 -9.20 -0.16 10.19
CA PHE A 58 -7.76 -0.07 10.42
C PHE A 58 -6.96 -0.80 9.33
N THR A 59 -7.38 -2.01 8.96
CA THR A 59 -6.70 -2.84 7.96
C THR A 59 -6.61 -2.14 6.60
N ILE A 60 -7.71 -1.53 6.14
CA ILE A 60 -7.76 -0.80 4.87
C ILE A 60 -6.95 0.50 4.97
N PHE A 61 -7.11 1.24 6.07
CA PHE A 61 -6.40 2.49 6.30
C PHE A 61 -4.89 2.28 6.30
N HIS A 62 -4.40 1.33 7.11
CA HIS A 62 -2.99 1.03 7.25
C HIS A 62 -2.38 0.56 5.93
N TYR A 63 -3.12 -0.24 5.15
CA TYR A 63 -2.68 -0.60 3.80
C TYR A 63 -2.50 0.65 2.93
N ASN A 64 -3.56 1.46 2.79
CA ASN A 64 -3.57 2.63 1.91
C ASN A 64 -2.45 3.63 2.20
N GLU A 65 -2.15 3.80 3.48
CA GLU A 65 -1.19 4.79 3.98
C GLU A 65 0.25 4.28 4.06
N ARG A 66 0.48 2.99 4.33
CA ARG A 66 1.82 2.47 4.63
C ARG A 66 2.29 1.34 3.73
N GLU A 67 1.43 0.39 3.40
CA GLU A 67 1.83 -0.83 2.68
C GLU A 67 1.63 -0.70 1.17
N ARG A 68 0.71 0.17 0.74
CA ARG A 68 0.35 0.37 -0.66
C ARG A 68 1.53 0.88 -1.46
N ARG A 69 1.81 0.21 -2.57
CA ARG A 69 2.77 0.67 -3.57
C ARG A 69 2.26 1.96 -4.22
N SER A 70 3.14 2.92 -4.47
CA SER A 70 2.77 4.26 -4.95
C SER A 70 1.94 4.29 -6.24
N HIS A 71 2.08 3.28 -7.11
CA HIS A 71 1.37 3.14 -8.38
C HIS A 71 0.10 2.27 -8.31
N PHE A 72 -0.28 1.78 -7.12
CA PHE A 72 -1.54 1.07 -6.91
C PHE A 72 -2.59 2.06 -6.42
N ASP A 73 -3.82 1.95 -6.89
CA ASP A 73 -4.92 2.78 -6.37
C ASP A 73 -5.19 2.44 -4.90
N PRO A 74 -5.69 3.40 -4.08
CA PRO A 74 -6.14 3.09 -2.73
C PRO A 74 -7.41 2.24 -2.76
N ILE A 75 -7.56 1.35 -1.77
CA ILE A 75 -8.81 0.63 -1.53
C ILE A 75 -9.83 1.62 -0.95
N PRO A 76 -10.98 1.87 -1.60
CA PRO A 76 -11.97 2.79 -1.07
C PRO A 76 -12.71 2.16 0.12
N PHE A 77 -13.01 2.94 1.15
CA PHE A 77 -13.79 2.46 2.31
C PHE A 77 -15.25 2.11 1.97
N THR A 78 -15.74 2.50 0.79
CA THR A 78 -17.09 2.16 0.31
C THR A 78 -17.30 0.65 0.18
N VAL A 79 -16.24 -0.15 0.08
CA VAL A 79 -16.30 -1.62 0.12
C VAL A 79 -16.93 -2.15 1.41
N LEU A 80 -16.82 -1.41 2.52
CA LEU A 80 -17.41 -1.79 3.80
C LEU A 80 -18.90 -1.43 3.91
N TYR A 81 -19.45 -0.65 2.97
CA TYR A 81 -20.84 -0.16 3.04
C TYR A 81 -21.86 -1.26 2.72
N VAL A 82 -21.40 -2.41 2.24
CA VAL A 82 -22.24 -3.58 1.98
C VAL A 82 -22.83 -4.12 3.30
N ASP A 83 -22.00 -4.16 4.34
CA ASP A 83 -22.35 -4.78 5.63
C ASP A 83 -22.40 -3.79 6.80
N HIS A 84 -21.99 -2.54 6.56
CA HIS A 84 -21.86 -1.52 7.60
C HIS A 84 -22.45 -0.17 7.16
N ASP A 85 -22.99 0.55 8.14
CA ASP A 85 -23.50 1.90 7.94
C ASP A 85 -22.37 2.88 7.54
N PRO A 86 -22.52 3.69 6.48
CA PRO A 86 -21.50 4.64 6.05
C PRO A 86 -21.09 5.65 7.13
N GLU A 87 -22.01 6.08 8.00
CA GLU A 87 -21.65 7.01 9.09
C GLU A 87 -20.78 6.33 10.15
N ALA A 88 -21.10 5.07 10.50
CA ALA A 88 -20.27 4.26 11.37
C ALA A 88 -18.85 4.04 10.80
N VAL A 89 -18.75 3.72 9.50
CA VAL A 89 -17.46 3.57 8.80
C VAL A 89 -16.66 4.88 8.82
N ALA A 90 -17.32 6.03 8.61
CA ALA A 90 -16.68 7.34 8.70
C ALA A 90 -16.23 7.69 10.13
N ASP A 91 -16.96 7.29 11.17
CA ASP A 91 -16.53 7.47 12.55
C ASP A 91 -15.28 6.66 12.88
N TRP A 92 -15.25 5.39 12.48
CA TRP A 92 -14.08 4.54 12.67
C TRP A 92 -12.88 5.02 11.88
N GLN A 93 -13.04 5.59 10.69
CA GLN A 93 -11.93 6.21 9.95
C GLN A 93 -11.28 7.34 10.77
N ARG A 94 -12.09 8.22 11.40
CA ARG A 94 -11.58 9.28 12.27
C ARG A 94 -10.84 8.73 13.50
N ARG A 95 -11.37 7.66 14.10
CA ARG A 95 -10.74 7.00 15.26
C ARG A 95 -9.44 6.32 14.90
N VAL A 96 -9.39 5.62 13.77
CA VAL A 96 -8.17 5.00 13.25
C VAL A 96 -7.10 6.05 12.95
N SER A 97 -7.46 7.19 12.36
CA SER A 97 -6.51 8.28 12.14
C SER A 97 -5.92 8.79 13.47
N LYS A 98 -6.74 8.91 14.53
CA LYS A 98 -6.26 9.27 15.87
C LYS A 98 -5.35 8.20 16.48
N LEU A 99 -5.76 6.93 16.44
CA LEU A 99 -4.95 5.79 16.85
C LEU A 99 -3.58 5.84 16.16
N TRP A 100 -3.57 6.02 14.84
CA TRP A 100 -2.33 6.03 14.07
C TRP A 100 -1.43 7.23 14.41
N SER A 101 -1.99 8.41 14.67
CA SER A 101 -1.22 9.56 15.14
C SER A 101 -0.70 9.41 16.57
N GLY A 102 -1.45 8.78 17.47
CA GLY A 102 -1.03 8.56 18.86
C GLY A 102 0.11 7.54 18.99
N ALA A 103 0.24 6.64 18.02
CA ALA A 103 1.33 5.66 18.00
C ALA A 103 2.72 6.29 17.94
N TYR A 104 2.86 7.51 17.43
CA TYR A 104 4.14 8.25 17.43
C TYR A 104 4.64 8.52 18.85
N ASP A 105 3.76 8.94 19.77
CA ASP A 105 4.13 9.21 21.16
C ASP A 105 4.60 7.93 21.87
N VAL A 106 3.98 6.80 21.56
CA VAL A 106 4.40 5.47 22.04
C VAL A 106 5.78 5.10 21.48
N GLY A 107 6.01 5.37 20.19
CA GLY A 107 7.31 5.17 19.54
C GLY A 107 8.42 6.02 20.16
N ASP A 108 8.17 7.31 20.36
CA ASP A 108 9.13 8.23 20.99
C ASP A 108 9.44 7.78 22.43
N ALA A 109 8.43 7.36 23.20
CA ALA A 109 8.61 6.86 24.56
C ALA A 109 9.49 5.60 24.62
N TRP A 110 9.38 4.72 23.63
CA TRP A 110 10.24 3.54 23.52
C TRP A 110 11.71 3.92 23.34
N HIS A 111 12.00 4.87 22.44
CA HIS A 111 13.37 5.31 22.14
C HIS A 111 14.02 6.11 23.27
N ARG A 112 13.23 6.79 24.12
CA ARG A 112 13.79 7.51 25.29
C ARG A 112 14.43 6.60 26.33
N HIS A 113 14.04 5.32 26.40
CA HIS A 113 14.52 4.35 27.40
C HIS A 113 14.43 4.85 28.86
N ASP A 114 13.48 5.73 29.17
CA ASP A 114 13.33 6.42 30.46
C ASP A 114 12.32 5.72 31.40
N GLY A 115 11.83 4.54 31.01
CA GLY A 115 10.82 3.78 31.74
C GLY A 115 9.38 4.27 31.56
N THR A 116 9.13 5.28 30.71
CA THR A 116 7.76 5.82 30.50
C THR A 116 6.94 5.03 29.47
N TYR A 117 7.58 4.14 28.69
CA TYR A 117 6.96 3.39 27.60
C TYR A 117 5.67 2.67 27.99
N GLU A 118 5.70 1.78 29.00
CA GLU A 118 4.53 0.97 29.37
C GLU A 118 3.35 1.83 29.83
N LYS A 119 3.64 2.95 30.51
CA LYS A 119 2.60 3.90 30.92
C LYS A 119 1.96 4.59 29.71
N ILE A 120 2.79 5.13 28.81
CA ILE A 120 2.32 5.84 27.62
C ILE A 120 1.54 4.90 26.70
N ARG A 121 1.99 3.65 26.57
CA ARG A 121 1.28 2.59 25.85
C ARG A 121 -0.10 2.30 26.44
N ALA A 122 -0.20 2.13 27.76
CA ALA A 122 -1.47 1.90 28.43
C ALA A 122 -2.44 3.10 28.29
N ASP A 123 -1.93 4.33 28.43
CA ASP A 123 -2.71 5.55 28.23
C ASP A 123 -3.21 5.64 26.77
N TYR A 124 -2.38 5.25 25.81
CA TYR A 124 -2.69 5.21 24.38
C TYR A 124 -3.82 4.21 24.04
N GLU A 125 -3.75 2.98 24.54
CA GLU A 125 -4.82 1.98 24.35
C GLU A 125 -6.14 2.44 24.99
N THR A 126 -6.05 2.99 26.22
CA THR A 126 -7.22 3.52 26.95
C THR A 126 -7.89 4.68 26.22
N ALA A 127 -7.10 5.56 25.58
CA ALA A 127 -7.62 6.69 24.82
C ALA A 127 -8.27 6.28 23.48
N ASN A 128 -7.94 5.09 22.96
CA ASN A 128 -8.39 4.60 21.67
C ASN A 128 -9.10 3.25 21.78
N PRO A 129 -10.23 3.13 22.51
CA PRO A 129 -10.87 1.84 22.75
C PRO A 129 -11.57 1.29 21.50
N GLY A 130 -11.70 -0.03 21.46
CA GLY A 130 -12.55 -0.75 20.49
C GLY A 130 -11.80 -1.46 19.37
N PHE A 131 -10.47 -1.45 19.38
CA PHE A 131 -9.65 -2.27 18.50
C PHE A 131 -9.23 -3.57 19.19
N ASN A 132 -8.85 -4.57 18.40
CA ASN A 132 -8.24 -5.78 18.95
C ASN A 132 -6.74 -5.59 19.23
N ALA A 133 -6.16 -6.52 20.00
CA ALA A 133 -4.75 -6.49 20.39
C ALA A 133 -3.79 -6.39 19.19
N HIS A 134 -4.04 -7.16 18.13
CA HIS A 134 -3.19 -7.17 16.94
C HIS A 134 -3.23 -5.82 16.18
N THR A 135 -4.35 -5.10 16.20
CA THR A 135 -4.43 -3.74 15.66
C THR A 135 -3.56 -2.76 16.45
N TYR A 136 -3.58 -2.82 17.79
CA TYR A 136 -2.69 -2.00 18.62
C TYR A 136 -1.22 -2.31 18.33
N GLU A 137 -0.84 -3.60 18.33
CA GLU A 137 0.54 -4.03 18.04
C GLU A 137 1.04 -3.50 16.69
N ARG A 138 0.21 -3.56 15.65
CA ARG A 138 0.56 -3.03 14.31
C ARG A 138 0.67 -1.51 14.28
N ALA A 139 -0.21 -0.80 14.96
CA ALA A 139 -0.15 0.65 15.05
C ALA A 139 1.10 1.11 15.79
N GLU A 140 1.41 0.47 16.93
CA GLU A 140 2.61 0.70 17.73
C GLU A 140 3.89 0.43 16.93
N TYR A 141 3.96 -0.70 16.23
CA TYR A 141 5.12 -1.03 15.38
C TYR A 141 5.38 0.04 14.31
N TYR A 142 4.32 0.62 13.75
CA TYR A 142 4.45 1.76 12.85
C TYR A 142 5.02 2.99 13.57
N GLY A 143 4.47 3.33 14.74
CA GLY A 143 4.94 4.45 15.56
C GLY A 143 6.43 4.34 15.88
N LEU A 144 6.88 3.16 16.32
CA LEU A 144 8.28 2.84 16.64
C LEU A 144 9.25 3.05 15.47
N PHE A 145 8.80 2.80 14.24
CA PHE A 145 9.64 2.93 13.05
C PHE A 145 9.79 4.39 12.58
N LEU A 146 8.85 5.27 12.92
CA LEU A 146 8.84 6.66 12.45
C LEU A 146 9.08 7.73 13.52
N SER A 147 9.01 7.34 14.79
CA SER A 147 9.48 8.12 15.94
C SER A 147 10.97 8.47 15.78
N ARG A 148 11.36 9.63 16.33
CA ARG A 148 12.68 10.25 16.10
C ARG A 148 13.63 10.15 17.28
#